data_AF-A0A0Q8NJR9-F1
#
_entry.id   AF-A0A0Q8NJR9-F1
#
_cell.length_a   1.000
_cell.length_b   1.000
_cell.length_c   1.000
_cell.angle_alpha   90.00
_cell.angle_beta   90.00
_cell.angle_gamma   90.00
#
_symmetry.space_group_name_H-M   'P 1'
#
loop_
_entity.id
_entity.type
_entity.pdbx_description
1 polymer ?
#
loop_
_entity_poly.entity_id
_entity_poly.type
_entity_poly.pdbx_seq_one_letter_code
_entity_poly.pdbx_strand_id
1 'polypeptide(L)'
;MPVILTGMSITTADDRVTSYAPVVATTSFAADFPVFDVADISVFVNGIERFDFTVSATFSDGISTNATAVFTPGITGAVDVVGSRDPRRSSRFVNGAALPIPAQNLALDTVEAEMQESARDLTRAHKAPYGQAGGVFTADQIQNAQQNAVTASAAAAAAAASAAAAAVFDPTNYYTKAGAAKAALADADVLGLNDGAFKTFTLANLISSIFKVARKIANAAFQDDVTFYSAAGLTKGFKFLASGITAGQTRVVTLPDKDGTLAMLSDITGGGLALIAETTPSGAAIDFTSLPANLKHIVVVFDEVVSGGAGTFLVRLGTSGGFVSTGYTSSASYSASFTGQQDTVGFGLNISTGSNTFKGVVHLYRLNTTDWICSSSLGLGSTAIIHFSDGRLALGAALTQLRITSAAAFAITGTKISIYGE
;
A
#
# COMPACT_ATOMS: atom_id res chain seq x y z
N MET A 1 24.70 32.31 76.77
CA MET A 1 25.69 33.19 76.08
C MET A 1 27.05 32.82 76.63
N PRO A 2 28.00 32.36 75.81
CA PRO A 2 29.32 32.03 76.32
C PRO A 2 30.01 33.32 76.77
N VAL A 3 30.48 33.31 78.02
CA VAL A 3 31.27 34.40 78.61
C VAL A 3 32.57 34.50 77.81
N ILE A 4 32.75 35.61 77.09
CA ILE A 4 34.00 35.93 76.42
C ILE A 4 35.05 36.12 77.53
N LEU A 5 36.04 35.22 77.61
CA LEU A 5 37.20 35.44 78.46
C LEU A 5 37.91 36.72 78.00
N THR A 6 37.87 37.75 78.86
CA THR A 6 38.69 38.97 78.73
C THR A 6 40.16 38.59 78.74
N GLY A 7 40.80 38.63 77.56
CA GLY A 7 42.21 38.28 77.37
C GLY A 7 42.52 37.44 76.12
N MET A 8 41.51 36.95 75.39
CA MET A 8 41.73 36.22 74.13
C MET A 8 41.87 37.18 72.93
N SER A 9 42.98 37.07 72.20
CA SER A 9 43.14 37.65 70.86
C SER A 9 42.35 36.79 69.88
N ILE A 10 41.19 37.26 69.46
CA ILE A 10 40.37 36.61 68.42
C ILE A 10 40.52 37.39 67.12
N THR A 11 40.70 36.68 66.00
CA THR A 11 40.58 37.24 64.65
C THR A 11 39.10 37.32 64.29
N THR A 12 38.46 38.42 64.65
CA THR A 12 37.17 38.75 64.06
C THR A 12 37.45 39.28 62.65
N ALA A 13 36.79 38.71 61.65
CA ALA A 13 36.85 39.25 60.29
C ALA A 13 36.34 40.70 60.35
N ASP A 14 37.22 41.63 60.06
CA ASP A 14 36.95 43.06 60.00
C ASP A 14 37.71 43.56 58.78
N ASP A 15 36.97 43.82 57.69
CA ASP A 15 37.52 44.37 56.47
C ASP A 15 38.01 45.83 56.68
N ARG A 16 37.85 46.37 57.89
CA ARG A 16 38.17 47.75 58.31
C ARG A 16 37.54 48.79 57.40
N VAL A 17 36.31 48.51 56.99
CA VAL A 17 35.47 49.41 56.20
C VAL A 17 34.12 49.55 56.89
N THR A 18 33.70 50.80 57.13
CA THR A 18 32.35 51.12 57.56
C THR A 18 31.70 51.99 56.51
N SER A 19 30.69 51.43 55.84
CA SER A 19 29.98 52.10 54.75
C SER A 19 28.68 52.73 55.25
N TYR A 20 28.45 53.98 54.86
CA TYR A 20 27.25 54.75 55.13
C TYR A 20 26.62 55.26 53.83
N ALA A 21 25.29 55.40 53.82
CA ALA A 21 24.55 55.99 52.70
C ALA A 21 23.57 57.07 53.21
N PRO A 22 24.06 58.18 53.80
CA PRO A 22 23.20 59.29 54.24
C PRO A 22 22.40 59.90 53.09
N VAL A 23 21.07 59.90 53.23
CA VAL A 23 20.11 60.57 52.33
C VAL A 23 19.77 62.00 52.78
N VAL A 24 20.20 62.40 53.98
CA VAL A 24 20.15 63.76 54.53
C VAL A 24 21.58 64.17 54.89
N ALA A 25 21.90 65.46 54.86
CA ALA A 25 23.26 65.94 55.17
C ALA A 25 23.69 65.52 56.58
N THR A 26 24.57 64.52 56.65
CA THR A 26 25.09 63.96 57.90
C THR A 26 26.54 64.40 58.08
N THR A 27 26.88 64.87 59.28
CA THR A 27 28.20 65.43 59.58
C THR A 27 29.14 64.44 60.27
N SER A 28 28.65 63.30 60.75
CA SER A 28 29.44 62.36 61.57
C SER A 28 29.28 60.91 61.09
N PHE A 29 30.39 60.23 60.84
CA PHE A 29 30.45 58.84 60.39
C PHE A 29 31.40 58.06 61.31
N ALA A 30 30.88 57.08 62.05
CA ALA A 30 31.69 56.31 63.00
C ALA A 30 32.59 55.31 62.25
N ALA A 31 33.78 55.05 62.78
CA ALA A 31 34.53 53.86 62.41
C ALA A 31 34.06 52.74 63.34
N ASP A 32 33.34 51.76 62.80
CA ASP A 32 32.88 50.58 63.57
C ASP A 32 34.02 49.56 63.80
N PHE A 33 35.27 49.98 63.58
CA PHE A 33 36.51 49.23 63.79
C PHE A 33 37.49 50.00 64.70
N PRO A 34 38.37 49.31 65.44
CA PRO A 34 39.37 49.96 66.29
C PRO A 34 40.36 50.83 65.49
N VAL A 35 40.57 52.05 65.96
CA VAL A 35 41.51 53.04 65.39
C VAL A 35 42.62 53.32 66.40
N PHE A 36 43.87 53.46 65.95
CA PHE A 36 45.03 53.56 66.83
C PHE A 36 45.75 54.91 66.72
N ASP A 37 45.48 55.66 65.67
CA ASP A 37 45.91 57.03 65.42
C ASP A 37 44.81 57.72 64.59
N VAL A 38 44.65 59.03 64.76
CA VAL A 38 43.72 59.83 63.94
C VAL A 38 44.10 59.80 62.44
N ALA A 39 45.36 59.51 62.11
CA ALA A 39 45.83 59.37 60.73
C ALA A 39 45.52 57.99 60.10
N ASP A 40 45.02 57.02 60.85
CA ASP A 40 44.74 55.66 60.36
C ASP A 40 43.38 55.51 59.65
N ILE A 41 42.71 56.63 59.35
CA ILE A 41 41.40 56.67 58.68
C ILE A 41 41.53 57.43 57.36
N SER A 42 41.11 56.78 56.27
CA SER A 42 40.79 57.44 55.00
C SER A 42 39.28 57.42 54.79
N VAL A 43 38.71 58.50 54.27
CA VAL A 43 37.28 58.55 53.96
C VAL A 43 37.08 58.75 52.47
N PHE A 44 36.30 57.87 51.85
CA PHE A 44 35.89 57.98 50.46
C PHE A 44 34.45 58.45 50.38
N VAL A 45 34.17 59.43 49.53
CA VAL A 45 32.80 59.88 49.23
C VAL A 45 32.55 59.63 47.74
N ASN A 46 31.58 58.76 47.44
CA ASN A 46 31.27 58.28 46.10
C ASN A 46 32.52 57.73 45.36
N GLY A 47 33.39 57.02 46.08
CA GLY A 47 34.61 56.41 45.52
C GLY A 47 35.81 57.35 45.37
N ILE A 48 35.71 58.62 45.78
CA ILE A 48 36.81 59.59 45.76
C ILE A 48 37.29 59.85 47.18
N GLU A 49 38.59 59.71 47.42
CA GLU A 49 39.19 60.02 48.73
C GLU A 49 39.04 61.52 49.05
N ARG A 50 38.62 61.81 50.27
CA ARG A 50 38.41 63.16 50.79
C ARG A 50 39.39 63.41 51.92
N PHE A 51 39.87 64.65 52.03
CA PHE A 51 40.80 65.08 53.07
C PHE A 51 40.22 66.18 53.97
N ASP A 52 39.01 66.65 53.67
CA ASP A 52 38.31 67.74 54.34
C ASP A 52 37.41 67.25 55.48
N PHE A 53 37.96 66.42 56.35
CA PHE A 53 37.30 65.92 57.56
C PHE A 53 38.23 66.02 58.75
N THR A 54 37.64 66.04 59.95
CA THR A 54 38.38 65.93 61.21
C THR A 54 38.01 64.61 61.88
N VAL A 55 38.97 63.96 62.53
CA VAL A 55 38.70 62.73 63.29
C VAL A 55 38.51 63.08 64.77
N SER A 56 37.34 62.74 65.31
CA SER A 56 37.05 62.80 66.74
C SER A 56 37.20 61.40 67.33
N ALA A 57 38.16 61.20 68.24
CA ALA A 57 38.49 59.90 68.80
C ALA A 57 38.97 60.03 70.26
N THR A 58 38.65 59.05 71.12
CA THR A 58 39.15 58.98 72.50
C THR A 58 40.03 57.74 72.66
N PHE A 59 41.32 57.94 72.94
CA PHE A 59 42.27 56.82 73.07
C PHE A 59 42.40 56.38 74.52
N SER A 60 42.05 55.11 74.80
CA SER A 60 42.40 54.40 76.04
C SER A 60 43.42 53.32 75.69
N ASP A 61 44.54 53.28 76.39
CA ASP A 61 45.65 52.34 76.14
C ASP A 61 46.14 52.31 74.66
N GLY A 62 46.07 53.46 73.98
CA GLY A 62 46.51 53.62 72.59
C GLY A 62 45.52 53.12 71.52
N ILE A 63 44.28 52.82 71.90
CA ILE A 63 43.19 52.41 70.99
C ILE A 63 41.96 53.28 71.22
N SER A 64 41.33 53.72 70.13
CA SER A 64 40.03 54.38 70.11
C SER A 64 38.99 53.44 69.48
N THR A 65 37.93 53.13 70.22
CA THR A 65 36.77 52.35 69.74
C THR A 65 35.57 53.23 69.41
N ASN A 66 35.70 54.55 69.54
CA ASN A 66 34.65 55.54 69.26
C ASN A 66 35.11 56.58 68.23
N ALA A 67 36.07 56.22 67.37
CA ALA A 67 36.59 57.14 66.37
C ALA A 67 35.48 57.48 65.36
N THR A 68 35.34 58.77 65.04
CA THR A 68 34.30 59.28 64.14
C THR A 68 34.92 60.32 63.19
N ALA A 69 34.72 60.13 61.88
CA ALA A 69 35.04 61.15 60.89
C ALA A 69 33.92 62.20 60.87
N VAL A 70 34.31 63.46 61.10
CA VAL A 70 33.41 64.62 61.20
C VAL A 70 33.67 65.59 60.05
N PHE A 71 32.64 65.86 59.27
CA PHE A 71 32.64 66.81 58.15
C PHE A 71 31.90 68.10 58.50
N THR A 72 32.33 69.21 57.93
CA THR A 72 31.60 70.49 57.95
C THR A 72 31.82 71.20 56.61
N PRO A 73 30.80 71.34 55.74
CA PRO A 73 29.37 70.99 55.91
C PRO A 73 29.09 69.48 55.83
N GLY A 74 27.87 69.05 56.16
CA GLY A 74 27.45 67.64 56.13
C GLY A 74 27.43 67.02 54.73
N ILE A 75 27.65 65.71 54.65
CA ILE A 75 27.78 64.96 53.38
C ILE A 75 26.51 64.12 53.13
N THR A 76 26.12 64.01 51.86
CA THR A 76 25.11 63.08 51.33
C THR A 76 25.76 62.19 50.27
N GLY A 77 25.31 60.93 50.14
CA GLY A 77 25.86 59.97 49.17
C GLY A 77 26.58 58.80 49.86
N ALA A 78 27.26 57.94 49.09
CA ALA A 78 27.99 56.79 49.64
C ALA A 78 29.26 57.29 50.33
N VAL A 79 29.43 56.99 51.61
CA VAL A 79 30.59 57.36 52.41
C VAL A 79 31.20 56.08 52.98
N ASP A 80 32.44 55.78 52.60
CA ASP A 80 33.19 54.65 53.14
C ASP A 80 34.30 55.18 54.05
N VAL A 81 34.22 54.83 55.33
CA VAL A 81 35.29 55.07 56.32
C VAL A 81 36.18 53.84 56.31
N VAL A 82 37.43 53.98 55.86
CA VAL A 82 38.36 52.87 55.63
C VAL A 82 39.57 53.01 56.55
N GLY A 83 39.99 51.91 57.17
CA GLY A 83 41.26 51.85 57.88
C GLY A 83 42.43 51.85 56.89
N SER A 84 43.17 52.94 56.81
CA SER A 84 44.26 53.15 55.83
C SER A 84 45.64 52.68 56.32
N ARG A 85 45.68 52.07 57.50
CA ARG A 85 46.92 51.67 58.17
C ARG A 85 47.43 50.33 57.65
N ASP A 86 48.72 50.30 57.30
CA ASP A 86 49.45 49.08 56.91
C ASP A 86 49.26 47.94 57.93
N PRO A 87 49.11 46.68 57.48
CA PRO A 87 48.95 45.53 58.37
C PRO A 87 50.10 45.45 59.38
N ARG A 88 49.77 45.61 60.67
CA ARG A 88 50.71 45.42 61.76
C ARG A 88 50.05 44.76 62.95
N ARG A 89 50.80 43.93 63.66
CA ARG A 89 50.33 43.28 64.89
C ARG A 89 49.99 44.36 65.92
N SER A 90 48.73 44.39 66.36
CA SER A 90 48.33 45.16 67.54
C SER A 90 48.37 44.25 68.76
N SER A 91 49.10 44.67 69.79
CA SER A 91 49.21 43.92 71.05
C SER A 91 48.00 44.21 71.92
N ARG A 92 47.25 43.19 72.32
CA ARG A 92 46.17 43.30 73.32
C ARG A 92 46.61 42.84 74.72
N PHE A 93 47.91 42.68 74.96
CA PHE A 93 48.43 42.38 76.30
C PHE A 93 48.24 43.59 77.21
N VAL A 94 47.65 43.37 78.39
CA VAL A 94 47.47 44.42 79.40
C VAL A 94 48.84 44.77 79.99
N ASN A 95 49.20 46.04 79.95
CA ASN A 95 50.48 46.51 80.47
C ASN A 95 50.55 46.27 81.99
N GLY A 96 51.60 45.59 82.47
CA GLY A 96 51.78 45.21 83.88
C GLY A 96 51.08 43.92 84.32
N ALA A 97 50.32 43.24 83.46
CA ALA A 97 49.77 41.91 83.76
C ALA A 97 50.77 40.78 83.45
N ALA A 98 50.61 39.61 84.08
CA ALA A 98 51.43 38.44 83.78
C ALA A 98 51.18 37.98 82.34
N LEU A 99 52.25 37.78 81.55
CA LEU A 99 52.18 37.30 80.17
C LEU A 99 51.90 35.78 80.16
N PRO A 100 50.68 35.32 79.80
CA PRO A 100 50.38 33.90 79.80
C PRO A 100 50.99 33.26 78.56
N ILE A 101 51.85 32.25 78.73
CA ILE A 101 52.44 31.47 77.62
C ILE A 101 51.37 30.95 76.63
N PRO A 102 50.20 30.46 77.07
CA PRO A 102 49.14 30.03 76.14
C PRO A 102 48.63 31.15 75.22
N ALA A 103 48.53 32.39 75.72
CA ALA A 103 48.07 33.53 74.93
C ALA A 103 49.14 33.98 73.91
N GLN A 104 50.42 33.82 74.25
CA GLN A 104 51.52 34.11 73.34
C GLN A 104 51.61 33.06 72.22
N ASN A 105 51.49 31.77 72.54
CA ASN A 105 51.47 30.71 71.52
C ASN A 105 50.31 30.88 70.56
N LEU A 106 49.09 31.12 71.06
CA LEU A 106 47.92 31.33 70.22
C LEU A 106 48.09 32.52 69.25
N ALA A 107 48.74 33.60 69.70
CA ALA A 107 49.01 34.76 68.84
C ALA A 107 50.03 34.45 67.72
N LEU A 108 51.00 33.57 67.99
CA LEU A 108 51.96 33.12 66.98
C LEU A 108 51.31 32.14 65.99
N ASP A 109 50.51 31.19 66.48
CA ASP A 109 49.79 30.22 65.64
C ASP A 109 48.83 30.92 64.66
N THR A 110 48.19 32.01 65.10
CA THR A 110 47.28 32.79 64.25
C THR A 110 48.03 33.48 63.09
N VAL A 111 49.19 34.07 63.38
CA VAL A 111 50.04 34.69 62.34
C VAL A 111 50.55 33.64 61.36
N GLU A 112 50.94 32.46 61.86
CA GLU A 112 51.36 31.36 61.03
C GLU A 112 50.25 30.91 60.07
N ALA A 113 49.01 30.74 60.58
CA ALA A 113 47.87 30.38 59.76
C ALA A 113 47.59 31.41 58.65
N GLU A 114 47.57 32.71 58.98
CA GLU A 114 47.35 33.77 58.00
C GLU A 114 48.44 33.82 56.92
N MET A 115 49.71 33.64 57.32
CA MET A 115 50.82 33.56 56.36
C MET A 115 50.70 32.35 55.43
N GLN A 116 50.27 31.20 55.95
CA GLN A 116 50.08 29.99 55.15
C GLN A 116 48.89 30.12 54.17
N GLU A 117 47.78 30.72 54.60
CA GLU A 117 46.63 31.02 53.73
C GLU A 117 47.01 32.00 52.60
N SER A 118 47.70 33.09 52.94
CA SER A 118 48.19 34.06 51.95
C SER A 118 49.15 33.44 50.92
N ALA A 119 50.09 32.60 51.38
CA ALA A 119 51.01 31.90 50.48
C ALA A 119 50.29 30.93 49.52
N ARG A 120 49.23 30.27 49.98
CA ARG A 120 48.41 29.37 49.15
C ARG A 120 47.70 30.15 48.05
N ASP A 121 47.07 31.26 48.40
CA ASP A 121 46.30 32.06 47.45
C ASP A 121 47.21 32.75 46.44
N LEU A 122 48.34 33.30 46.89
CA LEU A 122 49.37 33.82 45.99
C LEU A 122 49.87 32.76 45.02
N THR A 123 50.02 31.51 45.45
CA THR A 123 50.45 30.41 44.57
C THR A 123 49.41 30.05 43.52
N ARG A 124 48.11 30.15 43.84
CA ARG A 124 47.00 29.87 42.92
C ARG A 124 46.66 31.04 42.00
N ALA A 125 47.08 32.25 42.34
CA ALA A 125 46.84 33.43 41.53
C ALA A 125 47.57 33.37 40.18
N HIS A 126 46.99 34.03 39.18
CA HIS A 126 47.66 34.28 37.91
C HIS A 126 48.76 35.32 38.09
N LYS A 127 50.03 34.89 38.03
CA LYS A 127 51.19 35.76 38.25
C LYS A 127 51.70 36.32 36.92
N ALA A 128 51.96 37.62 36.87
CA ALA A 128 52.72 38.21 35.78
C ALA A 128 54.22 37.82 35.90
N PRO A 129 54.94 37.72 34.76
CA PRO A 129 56.39 37.60 34.77
C PRO A 129 57.06 38.79 35.49
N TYR A 130 58.27 38.55 35.99
CA TYR A 130 59.06 39.57 36.69
C TYR A 130 59.24 40.83 35.82
N GLY A 131 58.90 42.00 36.37
CA GLY A 131 59.07 43.30 35.72
C GLY A 131 57.89 43.81 34.87
N GLN A 132 56.75 43.12 34.84
CA GLN A 132 55.54 43.60 34.16
C GLN A 132 54.41 43.95 35.13
N ALA A 133 53.58 44.92 34.76
CA ALA A 133 52.36 45.26 35.50
C ALA A 133 51.39 44.06 35.50
N GLY A 134 50.84 43.71 36.66
CA GLY A 134 50.06 42.48 36.86
C GLY A 134 48.81 42.37 35.99
N GLY A 135 48.47 41.14 35.57
CA GLY A 135 47.15 40.81 35.00
C GLY A 135 46.99 40.88 33.48
N VAL A 136 48.07 40.84 32.69
CA VAL A 136 47.97 40.87 31.22
C VAL A 136 47.89 39.44 30.68
N PHE A 137 46.74 39.01 30.17
CA PHE A 137 46.64 37.80 29.35
C PHE A 137 47.63 37.90 28.19
N THR A 138 48.42 36.85 27.93
CA THR A 138 49.37 36.89 26.81
C THR A 138 48.62 36.94 25.47
N ALA A 139 49.26 37.51 24.44
CA ALA A 139 48.67 37.55 23.09
C ALA A 139 48.24 36.15 22.61
N ASP A 140 49.02 35.12 22.95
CA ASP A 140 48.73 33.72 22.62
C ASP A 140 47.45 33.20 23.31
N GLN A 141 47.22 33.59 24.57
CA GLN A 141 45.99 33.21 25.29
C GLN A 141 44.75 33.85 24.68
N ILE A 142 44.86 35.11 24.28
CA ILE A 142 43.79 35.83 23.58
C ILE A 142 43.53 35.20 22.21
N GLN A 143 44.60 34.87 21.46
CA GLN A 143 44.49 34.23 20.15
C GLN A 143 43.86 32.84 20.23
N ASN A 144 44.25 32.02 21.21
CA ASN A 144 43.65 30.70 21.43
C ASN A 144 42.16 30.80 21.77
N ALA A 145 41.77 31.78 22.60
CA ALA A 145 40.36 32.01 22.91
C ALA A 145 39.56 32.43 21.67
N GLN A 146 40.12 33.31 20.82
CA GLN A 146 39.50 33.70 19.55
C GLN A 146 39.36 32.51 18.60
N GLN A 147 40.38 31.67 18.49
CA GLN A 147 40.35 30.51 17.59
C GLN A 147 39.35 29.43 18.03
N ASN A 148 39.22 29.21 19.34
CA ASN A 148 38.18 28.35 19.91
C ASN A 148 36.78 28.90 19.64
N ALA A 149 36.58 30.21 19.76
CA ALA A 149 35.30 30.86 19.45
C ALA A 149 34.93 30.72 17.97
N VAL A 150 35.90 30.92 17.06
CA VAL A 150 35.68 30.71 15.61
C VAL A 150 35.34 29.24 15.32
N THR A 151 36.06 28.29 15.91
CA THR A 151 35.79 26.85 15.72
C THR A 151 34.41 26.46 16.22
N ALA A 152 33.97 26.99 17.37
CA ALA A 152 32.63 26.77 17.89
C ALA A 152 31.54 27.35 16.97
N SER A 153 31.77 28.54 16.41
CA SER A 153 30.83 29.14 15.44
C SER A 153 30.73 28.34 14.13
N ALA A 154 31.86 27.82 13.63
CA ALA A 154 31.90 26.97 12.45
C ALA A 154 31.21 25.62 12.70
N ALA A 155 31.41 25.02 13.88
CA ALA A 155 30.73 23.80 14.28
C ALA A 155 29.21 24.01 14.41
N ALA A 156 28.77 25.15 14.96
CA ALA A 156 27.36 25.51 15.02
C ALA A 156 26.74 25.70 13.62
N ALA A 157 27.46 26.34 12.70
CA ALA A 157 27.02 26.49 11.31
C ALA A 157 26.95 25.13 10.57
N ALA A 158 27.93 24.25 10.79
CA ALA A 158 27.92 22.90 10.24
C ALA A 158 26.74 22.07 10.80
N ALA A 159 26.48 22.15 12.11
CA ALA A 159 25.33 21.49 12.72
C ALA A 159 23.99 22.04 12.19
N ALA A 160 23.87 23.35 12.00
CA ALA A 160 22.70 23.96 11.38
C ALA A 160 22.50 23.52 9.92
N ALA A 161 23.58 23.43 9.14
CA ALA A 161 23.55 22.92 7.78
C ALA A 161 23.15 21.43 7.72
N SER A 162 23.68 20.60 8.63
CA SER A 162 23.29 19.20 8.75
C SER A 162 21.82 19.05 9.19
N ALA A 163 21.34 19.89 10.10
CA ALA A 163 19.93 19.89 10.51
C ALA A 163 19.00 20.33 9.36
N ALA A 164 19.40 21.32 8.56
CA ALA A 164 18.67 21.73 7.37
C ALA A 164 18.66 20.62 6.30
N ALA A 165 19.78 19.94 6.08
CA ALA A 165 19.86 18.79 5.16
C ALA A 165 18.99 17.61 5.64
N ALA A 166 18.96 17.34 6.95
CA ALA A 166 18.08 16.33 7.54
C ALA A 166 16.59 16.69 7.41
N ALA A 167 16.23 17.98 7.42
CA ALA A 167 14.86 18.43 7.18
C ALA A 167 14.41 18.27 5.71
N VAL A 168 15.35 18.23 4.75
CA VAL A 168 15.07 17.92 3.33
C VAL A 168 14.98 16.42 3.09
N PHE A 169 15.63 15.60 3.92
CA PHE A 169 15.50 14.15 3.88
C PHE A 169 14.22 13.73 4.60
N ASP A 170 13.14 13.54 3.85
CA ASP A 170 11.91 12.94 4.36
C ASP A 170 11.98 11.41 4.28
N PRO A 171 12.26 10.69 5.40
CA PRO A 171 12.29 9.23 5.41
C PRO A 171 10.90 8.60 5.16
N THR A 172 9.81 9.38 5.14
CA THR A 172 8.47 8.87 4.83
C THR A 172 8.17 8.78 3.34
N ASN A 173 9.04 9.33 2.48
CA ASN A 173 8.81 9.38 1.03
C ASN A 173 9.51 8.29 0.21
N TYR A 174 10.21 7.37 0.85
CA TYR A 174 10.82 6.22 0.17
C TYR A 174 10.54 4.92 0.95
N TYR A 175 9.39 4.31 0.62
CA TYR A 175 9.10 2.87 0.80
C TYR A 175 8.71 2.33 2.18
N THR A 176 8.41 3.12 3.21
CA THR A 176 7.88 2.57 4.48
C THR A 176 6.78 3.44 5.12
N LYS A 177 5.58 3.44 4.53
CA LYS A 177 4.36 3.66 5.34
C LYS A 177 4.09 2.42 6.19
N ALA A 178 4.91 2.20 7.22
CA ALA A 178 4.56 1.32 8.32
C ALA A 178 3.51 2.04 9.19
N GLY A 179 2.22 1.96 8.82
CA GLY A 179 1.16 2.36 9.75
C GLY A 179 -0.12 2.98 9.15
N ALA A 180 -0.17 3.35 7.87
CA ALA A 180 -1.45 3.67 7.24
C ALA A 180 -2.05 2.37 6.67
N ALA A 181 -3.34 2.12 6.90
CA ALA A 181 -4.05 1.01 6.27
C ALA A 181 -3.66 0.91 4.80
N LYS A 182 -3.38 -0.31 4.32
CA LYS A 182 -3.00 -0.60 2.92
C LYS A 182 -4.09 -0.04 2.00
N ALA A 183 -3.96 1.20 1.56
CA ALA A 183 -4.74 1.70 0.45
C ALA A 183 -4.34 0.86 -0.76
N ALA A 184 -5.33 0.33 -1.48
CA ALA A 184 -5.06 -0.33 -2.75
C ALA A 184 -4.30 0.64 -3.65
N LEU A 185 -3.27 0.15 -4.34
CA LEU A 185 -2.57 0.98 -5.32
C LEU A 185 -3.56 1.35 -6.43
N ALA A 186 -3.70 2.63 -6.70
CA ALA A 186 -4.52 3.17 -7.77
C ALA A 186 -3.70 3.41 -9.04
N ASP A 187 -4.36 3.43 -10.18
CA ASP A 187 -3.74 3.65 -11.49
C ASP A 187 -2.91 4.95 -11.59
N ALA A 188 -3.34 5.99 -10.87
CA ALA A 188 -2.68 7.29 -10.80
C ALA A 188 -1.47 7.31 -9.84
N ASP A 189 -1.27 6.29 -9.01
CA ASP A 189 -0.18 6.24 -8.05
C ASP A 189 1.17 6.22 -8.77
N VAL A 190 2.08 7.06 -8.32
CA VAL A 190 3.44 7.18 -8.87
C VAL A 190 4.37 6.24 -8.12
N LEU A 191 5.01 5.35 -8.87
CA LEU A 191 6.01 4.40 -8.40
C LEU A 191 7.40 4.87 -8.83
N GLY A 192 8.37 4.74 -7.94
CA GLY A 192 9.78 5.02 -8.21
C GLY A 192 10.60 3.75 -8.40
N LEU A 193 11.55 3.77 -9.32
CA LEU A 193 12.64 2.80 -9.42
C LEU A 193 13.98 3.54 -9.31
N ASN A 194 14.90 2.98 -8.54
CA ASN A 194 16.28 3.45 -8.47
C ASN A 194 17.19 2.44 -9.18
N ASP A 195 17.66 2.81 -10.35
CA ASP A 195 18.57 2.03 -11.21
C ASP A 195 19.76 2.91 -11.59
N GLY A 196 20.50 3.38 -10.57
CA GLY A 196 21.57 4.38 -10.71
C GLY A 196 21.08 5.82 -10.95
N ALA A 197 19.85 5.99 -11.43
CA ALA A 197 19.11 7.24 -11.48
C ALA A 197 17.66 6.99 -11.02
N PHE A 198 17.06 7.97 -10.32
CA PHE A 198 15.67 7.86 -9.88
C PHE A 198 14.74 8.09 -11.07
N LYS A 199 13.94 7.07 -11.41
CA LYS A 199 12.94 7.10 -12.48
C LYS A 199 11.56 6.91 -11.86
N THR A 200 10.58 7.68 -12.32
CA THR A 200 9.19 7.55 -11.86
C THR A 200 8.25 7.19 -13.01
N PHE A 201 7.18 6.49 -12.69
CA PHE A 201 6.10 6.16 -13.60
C PHE A 201 4.82 5.91 -12.80
N THR A 202 3.66 6.02 -13.43
CA THR A 202 2.40 5.64 -12.79
C THR A 202 2.18 4.14 -12.85
N LEU A 203 1.39 3.57 -11.93
CA LEU A 203 0.99 2.17 -11.99
C LEU A 203 0.32 1.83 -13.33
N ALA A 204 -0.56 2.72 -13.83
CA ALA A 204 -1.17 2.56 -15.15
C ALA A 204 -0.15 2.49 -16.29
N ASN A 205 0.92 3.31 -16.25
CA ASN A 205 1.96 3.28 -17.27
C ASN A 205 2.79 1.99 -17.21
N LEU A 206 3.05 1.45 -16.02
CA LEU A 206 3.71 0.16 -15.87
C LEU A 206 2.85 -0.97 -16.44
N ILE A 207 1.58 -1.06 -16.04
CA ILE A 207 0.63 -2.07 -16.53
C ILE A 207 0.49 -1.94 -18.05
N SER A 208 0.28 -0.71 -18.55
CA SER A 208 0.18 -0.45 -19.98
C SER A 208 1.46 -0.83 -20.72
N SER A 209 2.65 -0.58 -20.17
CA SER A 209 3.94 -0.98 -20.76
C SER A 209 4.08 -2.50 -20.92
N ILE A 210 3.56 -3.28 -19.98
CA ILE A 210 3.58 -4.75 -20.03
C ILE A 210 2.68 -5.28 -21.15
N PHE A 211 1.52 -4.64 -21.39
CA PHE A 211 0.51 -5.14 -22.35
C PHE A 211 0.46 -4.40 -23.70
N LYS A 212 0.99 -3.17 -23.84
CA LYS A 212 1.02 -2.41 -25.11
C LYS A 212 2.14 -2.82 -26.04
N VAL A 213 3.27 -3.24 -25.49
CA VAL A 213 4.44 -3.71 -26.25
C VAL A 213 4.54 -5.19 -25.97
N ALA A 214 4.80 -6.02 -26.98
CA ALA A 214 4.80 -7.48 -26.88
C ALA A 214 5.92 -8.02 -25.94
N ARG A 215 5.79 -7.76 -24.64
CA ARG A 215 6.70 -8.22 -23.59
C ARG A 215 6.22 -9.58 -23.12
N LYS A 216 7.12 -10.56 -23.17
CA LYS A 216 6.83 -11.93 -22.69
C LYS A 216 6.95 -11.95 -21.16
N ILE A 217 5.96 -12.52 -20.49
CA ILE A 217 6.03 -12.84 -19.06
C ILE A 217 6.43 -14.32 -18.95
N ALA A 218 7.65 -14.58 -18.50
CA ALA A 218 8.11 -15.95 -18.26
C ALA A 218 7.44 -16.51 -16.98
N ASN A 219 7.00 -17.77 -17.03
CA ASN A 219 6.42 -18.50 -15.89
C ASN A 219 5.24 -17.80 -15.20
N ALA A 220 4.39 -17.11 -15.97
CA ALA A 220 3.17 -16.51 -15.45
C ALA A 220 2.20 -17.60 -14.96
N ALA A 221 1.79 -17.53 -13.70
CA ALA A 221 0.73 -18.35 -13.12
C ALA A 221 -0.33 -17.44 -12.52
N PHE A 222 -1.60 -17.79 -12.75
CA PHE A 222 -2.75 -17.13 -12.14
C PHE A 222 -3.25 -18.00 -10.99
N GLN A 223 -3.68 -17.39 -9.89
CA GLN A 223 -4.14 -18.13 -8.71
C GLN A 223 -5.50 -18.81 -8.95
N ASP A 224 -6.34 -18.20 -9.79
CA ASP A 224 -7.70 -18.64 -10.10
C ASP A 224 -7.97 -18.57 -11.61
N ASP A 225 -9.25 -18.59 -11.99
CA ASP A 225 -9.71 -18.38 -13.35
C ASP A 225 -9.25 -17.04 -13.94
N VAL A 226 -9.02 -16.99 -15.25
CA VAL A 226 -8.58 -15.79 -15.98
C VAL A 226 -9.72 -15.28 -16.85
N THR A 227 -10.04 -13.98 -16.79
CA THR A 227 -11.04 -13.36 -17.66
C THR A 227 -10.44 -12.21 -18.45
N PHE A 228 -10.59 -12.25 -19.77
CA PHE A 228 -10.20 -11.20 -20.70
C PHE A 228 -11.42 -10.34 -21.02
N TYR A 229 -11.46 -9.12 -20.49
CA TYR A 229 -12.55 -8.17 -20.76
C TYR A 229 -12.25 -7.31 -21.98
N SER A 230 -13.30 -6.93 -22.71
CA SER A 230 -13.19 -5.88 -23.72
C SER A 230 -12.90 -4.54 -23.04
N ALA A 231 -12.04 -3.72 -23.65
CA ALA A 231 -11.79 -2.35 -23.18
C ALA A 231 -13.06 -1.48 -23.19
N ALA A 232 -14.05 -1.82 -24.01
CA ALA A 232 -15.32 -1.11 -24.12
C ALA A 232 -16.32 -1.47 -22.99
N GLY A 233 -16.00 -2.39 -22.08
CA GLY A 233 -16.85 -2.69 -20.92
C GLY A 233 -16.53 -4.00 -20.22
N LEU A 234 -16.54 -3.96 -18.88
CA LEU A 234 -16.22 -5.09 -17.98
C LEU A 234 -17.28 -6.21 -17.97
N THR A 235 -18.38 -6.07 -18.70
CA THR A 235 -19.41 -7.12 -18.84
C THR A 235 -19.19 -8.01 -20.07
N LYS A 236 -18.26 -7.65 -20.95
CA LYS A 236 -17.95 -8.39 -22.18
C LYS A 236 -16.62 -9.12 -21.99
N GLY A 237 -16.67 -10.28 -21.33
CA GLY A 237 -15.50 -11.06 -20.97
C GLY A 237 -15.43 -12.42 -21.64
N PHE A 238 -14.22 -12.86 -22.00
CA PHE A 238 -13.91 -14.26 -22.33
C PHE A 238 -13.13 -14.89 -21.18
N LYS A 239 -13.67 -15.95 -20.57
CA LYS A 239 -13.14 -16.55 -19.34
C LYS A 239 -12.53 -17.94 -19.59
N PHE A 240 -11.32 -18.15 -19.09
CA PHE A 240 -10.71 -19.46 -18.94
C PHE A 240 -10.92 -19.95 -17.50
N LEU A 241 -11.65 -21.05 -17.36
CA LEU A 241 -11.91 -21.69 -16.06
C LEU A 241 -10.76 -22.64 -15.72
N ALA A 242 -9.91 -22.23 -14.78
CA ALA A 242 -8.87 -23.11 -14.22
C ALA A 242 -9.47 -24.06 -13.17
N SER A 243 -10.50 -23.60 -12.46
CA SER A 243 -11.22 -24.35 -11.43
C SER A 243 -11.86 -25.65 -11.93
N GLY A 244 -12.12 -25.78 -13.24
CA GLY A 244 -12.65 -27.01 -13.84
C GLY A 244 -11.59 -28.08 -14.16
N ILE A 245 -10.29 -27.78 -13.98
CA ILE A 245 -9.19 -28.72 -14.28
C ILE A 245 -8.72 -29.37 -12.98
N THR A 246 -8.66 -30.71 -12.97
CA THR A 246 -8.13 -31.46 -11.81
C THR A 246 -6.68 -31.06 -11.51
N ALA A 247 -6.35 -30.90 -10.23
CA ALA A 247 -5.00 -30.53 -9.80
C ALA A 247 -3.92 -31.47 -10.37
N GLY A 248 -2.80 -30.89 -10.79
CA GLY A 248 -1.68 -31.61 -11.41
C GLY A 248 -1.84 -31.89 -12.91
N GLN A 249 -3.01 -31.61 -13.49
CA GLN A 249 -3.25 -31.81 -14.91
C GLN A 249 -3.05 -30.53 -15.72
N THR A 250 -2.49 -30.67 -16.92
CA THR A 250 -2.41 -29.59 -17.91
C THR A 250 -3.32 -29.91 -19.10
N ARG A 251 -4.00 -28.90 -19.63
CA ARG A 251 -4.75 -28.97 -20.89
C ARG A 251 -4.09 -28.05 -21.90
N VAL A 252 -3.91 -28.53 -23.13
CA VAL A 252 -3.27 -27.78 -24.21
C VAL A 252 -4.30 -27.51 -25.28
N VAL A 253 -4.52 -26.23 -25.60
CA VAL A 253 -5.28 -25.79 -26.76
C VAL A 253 -4.27 -25.27 -27.79
N THR A 254 -4.09 -26.00 -28.88
CA THR A 254 -3.20 -25.59 -29.97
C THR A 254 -4.01 -24.87 -31.04
N LEU A 255 -3.73 -23.59 -31.24
CA LEU A 255 -4.30 -22.83 -32.35
C LEU A 255 -3.38 -22.97 -33.58
N PRO A 256 -3.93 -23.32 -34.75
CA PRO A 256 -3.16 -23.34 -35.99
C PRO A 256 -2.83 -21.90 -36.45
N ASP A 257 -1.79 -21.75 -37.27
CA ASP A 257 -1.40 -20.46 -37.87
C ASP A 257 -2.38 -20.02 -38.97
N LYS A 258 -3.58 -19.63 -38.54
CA LYS A 258 -4.66 -19.12 -39.39
C LYS A 258 -5.71 -18.40 -38.55
N ASP A 259 -6.33 -17.40 -39.15
CA ASP A 259 -7.48 -16.71 -38.56
C ASP A 259 -8.70 -17.64 -38.50
N GLY A 260 -9.52 -17.48 -37.46
CA GLY A 260 -10.75 -18.24 -37.27
C GLY A 260 -11.63 -17.67 -36.16
N THR A 261 -12.92 -18.00 -36.21
CA THR A 261 -13.88 -17.68 -35.13
C THR A 261 -14.10 -18.94 -34.28
N LEU A 262 -14.05 -18.82 -32.96
CA LEU A 262 -14.46 -19.89 -32.06
C LEU A 262 -16.00 -20.00 -32.10
N ALA A 263 -16.50 -21.17 -32.49
CA ALA A 263 -17.92 -21.48 -32.55
C ALA A 263 -18.32 -22.38 -31.37
N MET A 264 -19.47 -22.12 -30.77
CA MET A 264 -20.12 -23.05 -29.86
C MET A 264 -20.78 -24.17 -30.67
N LEU A 265 -21.14 -25.30 -30.02
CA LEU A 265 -21.80 -26.41 -30.71
C LEU A 265 -23.11 -25.98 -31.39
N SER A 266 -23.84 -25.04 -30.79
CA SER A 266 -25.06 -24.44 -31.35
C SER A 266 -24.82 -23.58 -32.59
N ASP A 267 -23.62 -23.01 -32.73
CA ASP A 267 -23.27 -22.16 -33.87
C ASP A 267 -22.93 -23.00 -35.11
N ILE A 268 -22.59 -24.27 -34.91
CA ILE A 268 -22.35 -25.24 -35.98
C ILE A 268 -23.71 -25.75 -36.50
N THR A 269 -24.35 -24.95 -37.35
CA THR A 269 -25.55 -25.36 -38.08
C THR A 269 -25.21 -26.50 -39.05
N GLY A 270 -25.82 -27.67 -38.89
CA GLY A 270 -25.57 -28.84 -39.76
C GLY A 270 -24.31 -29.65 -39.38
N GLY A 271 -23.90 -29.62 -38.11
CA GLY A 271 -22.77 -30.44 -37.61
C GLY A 271 -22.98 -31.96 -37.64
N GLY A 272 -24.13 -32.42 -38.13
CA GLY A 272 -24.49 -33.83 -38.33
C GLY A 272 -26.01 -34.07 -38.25
N LEU A 273 -26.44 -35.25 -38.68
CA LEU A 273 -27.82 -35.77 -38.55
C LEU A 273 -28.35 -35.61 -37.11
N ALA A 274 -29.31 -34.71 -36.92
CA ALA A 274 -29.95 -34.45 -35.63
C ALA A 274 -31.41 -34.89 -35.62
N LEU A 275 -31.93 -35.30 -34.45
CA LEU A 275 -33.35 -35.68 -34.29
C LEU A 275 -34.23 -34.43 -34.47
N ILE A 276 -35.16 -34.48 -35.42
CA ILE A 276 -36.14 -33.43 -35.71
C ILE A 276 -37.44 -33.71 -34.95
N ALA A 277 -37.95 -34.95 -35.01
CA ALA A 277 -39.20 -35.35 -34.39
C ALA A 277 -39.29 -36.85 -34.19
N GLU A 278 -40.09 -37.30 -33.23
CA GLU A 278 -40.49 -38.70 -33.09
C GLU A 278 -41.96 -38.81 -32.67
N THR A 279 -42.60 -39.92 -33.03
CA THR A 279 -43.97 -40.23 -32.61
C THR A 279 -44.22 -41.72 -32.57
N THR A 280 -45.13 -42.15 -31.72
CA THR A 280 -45.77 -43.47 -31.82
C THR A 280 -46.89 -43.37 -32.86
N PRO A 281 -46.85 -44.14 -33.95
CA PRO A 281 -47.84 -44.02 -35.02
C PRO A 281 -49.22 -44.50 -34.57
N SER A 282 -50.26 -43.76 -34.95
CA SER A 282 -51.67 -44.13 -34.77
C SER A 282 -52.54 -43.45 -35.82
N GLY A 283 -53.41 -44.21 -36.48
CA GLY A 283 -54.33 -43.70 -37.51
C GLY A 283 -53.86 -43.94 -38.94
N ALA A 284 -54.54 -43.37 -39.93
CA ALA A 284 -54.28 -43.64 -41.35
C ALA A 284 -53.15 -42.80 -41.97
N ALA A 285 -52.75 -41.71 -41.31
CA ALA A 285 -51.68 -40.82 -41.74
C ALA A 285 -50.93 -40.25 -40.53
N ILE A 286 -49.61 -40.23 -40.61
CA ILE A 286 -48.70 -39.70 -39.59
C ILE A 286 -47.99 -38.49 -40.19
N ASP A 287 -48.24 -37.32 -39.61
CA ASP A 287 -47.78 -36.05 -40.16
C ASP A 287 -46.69 -35.42 -39.32
N PHE A 288 -45.62 -35.04 -39.99
CA PHE A 288 -44.55 -34.22 -39.46
C PHE A 288 -44.62 -32.87 -40.15
N THR A 289 -45.20 -31.90 -39.45
CA THR A 289 -45.32 -30.52 -39.92
C THR A 289 -44.22 -29.66 -39.33
N SER A 290 -43.98 -28.47 -39.90
CA SER A 290 -42.97 -27.52 -39.41
C SER A 290 -41.53 -28.06 -39.44
N LEU A 291 -41.17 -28.82 -40.49
CA LEU A 291 -39.80 -29.26 -40.68
C LEU A 291 -38.86 -28.05 -40.82
N PRO A 292 -37.65 -28.10 -40.24
CA PRO A 292 -36.65 -27.05 -40.38
C PRO A 292 -36.40 -26.67 -41.84
N ALA A 293 -36.17 -25.37 -42.09
CA ALA A 293 -35.79 -24.91 -43.41
C ALA A 293 -34.39 -25.45 -43.79
N ASN A 294 -34.14 -25.56 -45.10
CA ASN A 294 -32.82 -25.90 -45.66
C ASN A 294 -32.27 -27.30 -45.39
N LEU A 295 -33.08 -28.24 -44.88
CA LEU A 295 -32.69 -29.65 -44.80
C LEU A 295 -32.18 -30.15 -46.15
N LYS A 296 -31.01 -30.78 -46.15
CA LYS A 296 -30.39 -31.42 -47.32
C LYS A 296 -30.56 -32.93 -47.29
N HIS A 297 -30.58 -33.51 -46.10
CA HIS A 297 -30.78 -34.93 -45.88
C HIS A 297 -31.80 -35.14 -44.76
N ILE A 298 -32.80 -35.98 -45.02
CA ILE A 298 -33.77 -36.42 -44.02
C ILE A 298 -33.69 -37.95 -43.94
N VAL A 299 -33.63 -38.47 -42.72
CA VAL A 299 -33.70 -39.90 -42.45
C VAL A 299 -34.95 -40.17 -41.64
N VAL A 300 -35.86 -40.96 -42.21
CA VAL A 300 -37.03 -41.48 -41.50
C VAL A 300 -36.70 -42.89 -41.05
N VAL A 301 -36.73 -43.12 -39.74
CA VAL A 301 -36.45 -44.41 -39.11
C VAL A 301 -37.76 -45.02 -38.65
N PHE A 302 -37.98 -46.27 -39.04
CA PHE A 302 -39.13 -47.08 -38.65
C PHE A 302 -38.65 -48.12 -37.64
N ASP A 303 -39.27 -48.15 -36.47
CA ASP A 303 -39.05 -49.15 -35.44
C ASP A 303 -40.38 -49.86 -35.13
N GLU A 304 -40.47 -51.10 -35.61
CA GLU A 304 -41.63 -51.98 -35.47
C GLU A 304 -42.98 -51.32 -35.85
N VAL A 305 -43.02 -50.70 -37.03
CA VAL A 305 -44.22 -50.02 -37.56
C VAL A 305 -45.09 -51.00 -38.33
N VAL A 306 -46.39 -51.05 -38.04
CA VAL A 306 -47.32 -52.04 -38.57
C VAL A 306 -48.25 -51.44 -39.63
N SER A 307 -48.37 -52.13 -40.77
CA SER A 307 -49.43 -51.92 -41.77
C SER A 307 -50.71 -52.61 -41.34
N GLY A 308 -51.80 -51.88 -41.15
CA GLY A 308 -53.09 -52.47 -40.78
C GLY A 308 -53.82 -53.20 -41.91
N GLY A 309 -53.31 -53.19 -43.14
CA GLY A 309 -53.98 -53.79 -44.29
C GLY A 309 -53.09 -53.93 -45.54
N ALA A 310 -53.67 -54.54 -46.59
CA ALA A 310 -53.03 -54.71 -47.89
C ALA A 310 -52.97 -53.38 -48.66
N GLY A 311 -51.82 -53.10 -49.28
CA GLY A 311 -51.55 -51.85 -50.01
C GLY A 311 -50.15 -51.31 -49.75
N THR A 312 -49.84 -50.20 -50.42
CA THR A 312 -48.51 -49.57 -50.38
C THR A 312 -48.42 -48.52 -49.27
N PHE A 313 -47.40 -48.61 -48.40
CA PHE A 313 -46.94 -47.48 -47.59
C PHE A 313 -46.34 -46.41 -48.48
N LEU A 314 -46.65 -45.17 -48.17
CA LEU A 314 -46.21 -44.01 -48.90
C LEU A 314 -45.56 -43.00 -47.96
N VAL A 315 -44.44 -42.44 -48.39
CA VAL A 315 -43.95 -41.16 -47.87
C VAL A 315 -44.36 -40.07 -48.84
N ARG A 316 -45.09 -39.07 -48.34
CA ARG A 316 -45.47 -37.88 -49.10
C ARG A 316 -44.76 -36.67 -48.54
N LEU A 317 -44.20 -35.87 -49.43
CA LEU A 317 -43.63 -34.57 -49.12
C LEU A 317 -44.67 -33.47 -49.33
N GLY A 318 -44.52 -32.36 -48.62
CA GLY A 318 -45.41 -31.22 -48.73
C GLY A 318 -44.72 -29.88 -48.50
N THR A 319 -45.38 -28.85 -49.01
CA THR A 319 -45.01 -27.44 -48.86
C THR A 319 -45.99 -26.78 -47.89
N SER A 320 -45.86 -25.49 -47.58
CA SER A 320 -46.83 -24.80 -46.71
C SER A 320 -48.29 -24.86 -47.22
N GLY A 321 -48.49 -25.14 -48.52
CA GLY A 321 -49.81 -25.36 -49.13
C GLY A 321 -50.41 -26.76 -48.95
N GLY A 322 -49.70 -27.69 -48.30
CA GLY A 322 -50.17 -29.06 -48.05
C GLY A 322 -49.27 -30.14 -48.66
N PHE A 323 -49.71 -31.40 -48.53
CA PHE A 323 -49.03 -32.57 -49.07
C PHE A 323 -49.27 -32.71 -50.58
N VAL A 324 -48.20 -32.98 -51.32
CA VAL A 324 -48.28 -33.22 -52.76
C VAL A 324 -48.83 -34.63 -53.01
N SER A 325 -49.81 -34.73 -53.92
CA SER A 325 -50.47 -35.99 -54.29
C SER A 325 -50.17 -36.46 -55.72
N THR A 326 -49.31 -35.76 -56.46
CA THR A 326 -48.97 -36.09 -57.86
C THR A 326 -47.53 -35.71 -58.16
N GLY A 327 -46.94 -36.28 -59.22
CA GLY A 327 -45.61 -35.89 -59.69
C GLY A 327 -44.45 -36.67 -59.06
N TYR A 328 -44.76 -37.71 -58.27
CA TYR A 328 -43.78 -38.69 -57.85
C TYR A 328 -43.47 -39.63 -59.01
N THR A 329 -42.19 -39.96 -59.17
CA THR A 329 -41.73 -41.13 -59.91
C THR A 329 -41.07 -42.05 -58.92
N SER A 330 -41.82 -43.02 -58.37
CA SER A 330 -41.33 -43.93 -57.34
C SER A 330 -41.45 -45.38 -57.75
N SER A 331 -40.41 -46.15 -57.47
CA SER A 331 -40.38 -47.60 -57.66
C SER A 331 -40.15 -48.29 -56.31
N ALA A 332 -40.93 -49.31 -55.99
CA ALA A 332 -40.69 -50.17 -54.84
C ALA A 332 -40.60 -51.63 -55.29
N SER A 333 -39.78 -52.42 -54.59
CA SER A 333 -39.65 -53.86 -54.81
C SER A 333 -39.22 -54.55 -53.52
N TYR A 334 -39.24 -55.89 -53.49
CA TYR A 334 -38.82 -56.68 -52.34
C TYR A 334 -38.07 -57.94 -52.76
N SER A 335 -37.16 -58.37 -51.89
CA SER A 335 -36.15 -59.40 -52.19
C SER A 335 -36.69 -60.78 -52.56
N ALA A 336 -37.93 -61.12 -52.19
CA ALA A 336 -38.49 -62.46 -52.44
C ALA A 336 -39.02 -62.66 -53.87
N SER A 337 -39.42 -61.60 -54.58
CA SER A 337 -39.97 -61.71 -55.93
C SER A 337 -39.37 -60.73 -56.93
N PHE A 338 -38.75 -59.64 -56.46
CA PHE A 338 -38.31 -58.51 -57.28
C PHE A 338 -39.40 -57.89 -58.18
N THR A 339 -40.69 -58.17 -57.91
CA THR A 339 -41.81 -57.55 -58.62
C THR A 339 -41.86 -56.07 -58.26
N GLY A 340 -41.62 -55.21 -59.25
CA GLY A 340 -41.65 -53.77 -59.08
C GLY A 340 -43.07 -53.22 -59.07
N GLN A 341 -43.33 -52.25 -58.19
CA GLN A 341 -44.53 -51.44 -58.20
C GLN A 341 -44.14 -49.97 -58.39
N GLN A 342 -44.91 -49.26 -59.21
CA GLN A 342 -44.75 -47.84 -59.44
C GLN A 342 -45.82 -47.06 -58.67
N ASP A 343 -45.45 -45.91 -58.13
CA ASP A 343 -46.36 -44.97 -57.46
C ASP A 343 -46.16 -43.54 -57.98
N THR A 344 -47.28 -42.85 -58.22
CA THR A 344 -47.31 -41.45 -58.68
C THR A 344 -47.80 -40.47 -57.61
N VAL A 345 -48.24 -41.00 -56.46
CA VAL A 345 -48.93 -40.26 -55.39
C VAL A 345 -48.06 -40.15 -54.12
N GLY A 346 -46.90 -40.81 -54.08
CA GLY A 346 -45.95 -40.79 -52.97
C GLY A 346 -44.72 -41.66 -53.28
N PHE A 347 -43.72 -41.62 -52.41
CA PHE A 347 -42.64 -42.62 -52.43
C PHE A 347 -43.16 -43.93 -51.85
N GLY A 348 -43.35 -44.94 -52.69
CA GLY A 348 -43.76 -46.27 -52.27
C GLY A 348 -42.67 -46.93 -51.43
N LEU A 349 -43.01 -47.48 -50.28
CA LEU A 349 -42.04 -48.10 -49.36
C LEU A 349 -42.14 -49.63 -49.34
N ASN A 350 -43.32 -50.18 -49.61
CA ASN A 350 -43.55 -51.62 -49.58
C ASN A 350 -44.67 -52.03 -50.54
N ILE A 351 -44.68 -53.32 -50.92
CA ILE A 351 -45.79 -53.95 -51.62
C ILE A 351 -46.35 -55.00 -50.67
N SER A 352 -47.56 -54.81 -50.16
CA SER A 352 -48.16 -55.74 -49.19
C SER A 352 -49.51 -56.27 -49.68
N THR A 353 -49.69 -57.59 -49.53
CA THR A 353 -50.97 -58.28 -49.67
C THR A 353 -51.71 -58.45 -48.33
N GLY A 354 -51.19 -57.89 -47.22
CA GLY A 354 -51.78 -58.02 -45.88
C GLY A 354 -51.17 -57.10 -44.79
N SER A 355 -51.25 -57.51 -43.53
CA SER A 355 -50.65 -56.76 -42.41
C SER A 355 -49.20 -57.18 -42.19
N ASN A 356 -48.30 -56.21 -41.99
CA ASN A 356 -46.86 -56.42 -41.93
C ASN A 356 -46.21 -55.45 -40.95
N THR A 357 -45.18 -55.90 -40.24
CA THR A 357 -44.35 -55.05 -39.36
C THR A 357 -43.06 -54.68 -40.07
N PHE A 358 -42.69 -53.40 -40.08
CA PHE A 358 -41.54 -52.84 -40.76
C PHE A 358 -40.54 -52.25 -39.78
N LYS A 359 -39.25 -52.46 -40.07
CA LYS A 359 -38.12 -51.82 -39.41
C LYS A 359 -37.06 -51.44 -40.43
N GLY A 360 -36.45 -50.28 -40.29
CA GLY A 360 -35.42 -49.82 -41.22
C GLY A 360 -35.49 -48.32 -41.45
N VAL A 361 -34.97 -47.88 -42.60
CA VAL A 361 -34.73 -46.47 -42.86
C VAL A 361 -35.16 -46.04 -44.27
N VAL A 362 -35.58 -44.79 -44.36
CA VAL A 362 -35.82 -44.08 -45.63
C VAL A 362 -34.94 -42.84 -45.63
N HIS A 363 -34.10 -42.71 -46.64
CA HIS A 363 -33.26 -41.55 -46.88
C HIS A 363 -33.91 -40.67 -47.95
N LEU A 364 -34.03 -39.38 -47.66
CA LEU A 364 -34.46 -38.36 -48.59
C LEU A 364 -33.34 -37.35 -48.79
N TYR A 365 -32.84 -37.24 -50.01
CA TYR A 365 -31.76 -36.33 -50.37
C TYR A 365 -32.28 -35.20 -51.25
N ARG A 366 -31.95 -33.97 -50.88
CA ARG A 366 -32.26 -32.79 -51.68
C ARG A 366 -31.16 -32.56 -52.73
N LEU A 367 -31.51 -32.70 -54.01
CA LEU A 367 -30.58 -32.49 -55.14
C LEU A 367 -30.33 -31.00 -55.43
N ASN A 368 -31.39 -30.19 -55.33
CA ASN A 368 -31.38 -28.76 -55.59
C ASN A 368 -32.49 -28.11 -54.73
N THR A 369 -32.90 -26.87 -55.00
CA THR A 369 -33.87 -26.15 -54.17
C THR A 369 -35.17 -26.92 -53.91
N THR A 370 -35.64 -27.72 -54.88
CA THR A 370 -36.97 -28.33 -54.86
C THR A 370 -36.99 -29.84 -55.15
N ASP A 371 -35.95 -30.39 -55.75
CA ASP A 371 -35.91 -31.80 -56.12
C ASP A 371 -35.41 -32.69 -54.98
N TRP A 372 -36.18 -33.73 -54.69
CA TRP A 372 -35.89 -34.73 -53.65
C TRP A 372 -35.82 -36.12 -54.25
N ILE A 373 -34.83 -36.89 -53.80
CA ILE A 373 -34.66 -38.32 -54.11
C ILE A 373 -34.93 -39.13 -52.87
N CYS A 374 -35.69 -40.20 -53.02
CA CYS A 374 -35.91 -41.20 -51.99
C CYS A 374 -35.04 -42.44 -52.26
N SER A 375 -34.51 -43.03 -51.20
CA SER A 375 -33.90 -44.35 -51.17
C SER A 375 -34.27 -45.03 -49.85
N SER A 376 -34.83 -46.23 -49.87
CA SER A 376 -35.25 -46.93 -48.66
C SER A 376 -34.72 -48.37 -48.56
N SER A 377 -34.65 -48.86 -47.33
CA SER A 377 -34.42 -50.26 -46.99
C SER A 377 -35.21 -50.59 -45.73
N LEU A 378 -36.25 -51.42 -45.87
CA LEU A 378 -37.17 -51.79 -44.80
C LEU A 378 -37.29 -53.31 -44.70
N GLY A 379 -36.83 -53.88 -43.58
CA GLY A 379 -37.01 -55.28 -43.26
C GLY A 379 -38.39 -55.55 -42.69
N LEU A 380 -38.95 -56.72 -43.02
CA LEU A 380 -40.14 -57.24 -42.36
C LEU A 380 -39.79 -57.86 -41.00
N GLY A 381 -40.62 -57.63 -39.99
CA GLY A 381 -40.40 -58.12 -38.62
C GLY A 381 -40.56 -59.63 -38.46
N SER A 382 -41.40 -60.25 -39.30
CA SER A 382 -41.81 -61.67 -39.18
C SER A 382 -41.22 -62.59 -40.26
N THR A 383 -40.50 -62.06 -41.25
CA THR A 383 -39.93 -62.83 -42.37
C THR A 383 -38.58 -62.27 -42.82
N ALA A 384 -37.76 -63.08 -43.50
CA ALA A 384 -36.47 -62.68 -44.06
C ALA A 384 -36.60 -61.92 -45.39
N ILE A 385 -37.48 -60.91 -45.43
CA ILE A 385 -37.76 -60.10 -46.63
C ILE A 385 -37.37 -58.65 -46.36
N ILE A 386 -36.69 -58.04 -47.33
CA ILE A 386 -36.34 -56.62 -47.32
C ILE A 386 -37.02 -55.95 -48.50
N HIS A 387 -37.66 -54.82 -48.22
CA HIS A 387 -38.19 -53.90 -49.21
C HIS A 387 -37.17 -52.82 -49.49
N PHE A 388 -37.04 -52.49 -50.75
CA PHE A 388 -36.23 -51.37 -51.20
C PHE A 388 -37.09 -50.50 -52.10
N SER A 389 -36.91 -49.20 -52.00
CA SER A 389 -37.57 -48.29 -52.90
C SER A 389 -36.70 -47.11 -53.26
N ASP A 390 -36.98 -46.57 -54.42
CA ASP A 390 -36.42 -45.33 -54.91
C ASP A 390 -37.52 -44.39 -55.38
N GLY A 391 -37.13 -43.15 -55.63
CA GLY A 391 -37.94 -42.27 -56.43
C GLY A 391 -37.44 -40.84 -56.44
N ARG A 392 -38.13 -40.02 -57.24
CA ARG A 392 -37.93 -38.58 -57.31
C ARG A 392 -39.24 -37.83 -57.14
N LEU A 393 -39.16 -36.66 -56.52
CA LEU A 393 -40.20 -35.63 -56.56
C LEU A 393 -39.56 -34.25 -56.79
N ALA A 394 -40.10 -33.48 -57.72
CA ALA A 394 -39.84 -32.05 -57.82
C ALA A 394 -40.92 -31.28 -57.04
N LEU A 395 -40.59 -30.72 -55.87
CA LEU A 395 -41.53 -29.90 -55.11
C LEU A 395 -41.75 -28.55 -55.79
N GLY A 396 -42.96 -28.00 -55.71
CA GLY A 396 -43.22 -26.64 -56.23
C GLY A 396 -42.61 -25.52 -55.36
N ALA A 397 -42.17 -25.83 -54.14
CA ALA A 397 -41.62 -24.89 -53.17
C ALA A 397 -40.76 -25.62 -52.12
N ALA A 398 -40.28 -24.91 -51.10
CA ALA A 398 -39.54 -25.50 -50.00
C ALA A 398 -40.36 -26.56 -49.25
N LEU A 399 -39.71 -27.67 -48.90
CA LEU A 399 -40.29 -28.71 -48.05
C LEU A 399 -40.56 -28.14 -46.66
N THR A 400 -41.79 -28.31 -46.17
CA THR A 400 -42.16 -27.89 -44.81
C THR A 400 -42.81 -29.02 -44.02
N GLN A 401 -43.20 -30.11 -44.69
CA GLN A 401 -43.92 -31.20 -44.06
C GLN A 401 -43.70 -32.52 -44.78
N LEU A 402 -43.76 -33.62 -44.01
CA LEU A 402 -43.65 -35.00 -44.47
C LEU A 402 -44.79 -35.80 -43.85
N ARG A 403 -45.42 -36.66 -44.65
CA ARG A 403 -46.49 -37.56 -44.23
C ARG A 403 -46.12 -39.00 -44.53
N ILE A 404 -46.40 -39.87 -43.58
CA ILE A 404 -46.38 -41.33 -43.76
C ILE A 404 -47.84 -41.78 -43.81
N THR A 405 -48.24 -42.41 -44.90
CA THR A 405 -49.62 -42.81 -45.16
C THR A 405 -49.64 -44.10 -45.97
N SER A 406 -50.82 -44.58 -46.33
CA SER A 406 -50.97 -45.64 -47.32
C SER A 406 -51.86 -45.22 -48.48
N ALA A 407 -51.71 -45.90 -49.62
CA ALA A 407 -52.58 -45.71 -50.79
C ALA A 407 -54.04 -46.08 -50.49
N ALA A 408 -54.26 -47.10 -49.64
CA ALA A 408 -55.56 -47.61 -49.24
C ALA A 408 -56.09 -47.02 -47.91
N ALA A 409 -55.39 -46.04 -47.31
CA ALA A 409 -55.74 -45.42 -46.03
C ALA A 409 -55.95 -46.41 -44.87
N PHE A 410 -55.23 -47.54 -44.85
CA PHE A 410 -55.22 -48.44 -43.70
C PHE A 410 -54.54 -47.80 -42.49
N ALA A 411 -54.83 -48.31 -41.29
CA ALA A 411 -54.21 -47.84 -40.05
C ALA A 411 -52.71 -48.18 -39.98
N ILE A 412 -51.91 -47.22 -39.53
CA ILE A 412 -50.48 -47.32 -39.27
C ILE A 412 -50.31 -47.26 -37.75
N THR A 413 -49.79 -48.35 -37.18
CA THR A 413 -49.53 -48.46 -35.73
C THR A 413 -48.10 -48.94 -35.50
N GLY A 414 -47.68 -49.19 -34.26
CA GLY A 414 -46.34 -49.69 -33.96
C GLY A 414 -45.65 -48.94 -32.84
N THR A 415 -44.35 -49.16 -32.70
CA THR A 415 -43.57 -48.62 -31.58
C THR A 415 -43.19 -47.16 -31.82
N LYS A 416 -42.44 -46.89 -32.88
CA LYS A 416 -41.87 -45.55 -33.10
C LYS A 416 -41.56 -45.25 -34.56
N ILE A 417 -41.77 -44.00 -34.94
CA ILE A 417 -41.20 -43.38 -36.12
C ILE A 417 -40.39 -42.16 -35.69
N SER A 418 -39.13 -42.08 -36.14
CA SER A 418 -38.25 -40.95 -35.86
C SER A 418 -37.80 -40.29 -37.16
N ILE A 419 -37.68 -38.96 -37.16
CA ILE A 419 -37.14 -38.17 -38.26
C ILE A 419 -35.88 -37.47 -37.80
N TYR A 420 -34.80 -37.67 -38.54
CA TYR A 420 -33.54 -36.95 -38.39
C TYR A 420 -33.28 -36.10 -39.64
N GLY A 421 -32.49 -35.03 -39.50
CA GLY A 421 -32.00 -34.31 -40.67
C GLY A 421 -30.85 -33.36 -40.39
N GLU A 422 -30.24 -32.88 -41.47
CA GLU A 422 -29.09 -31.97 -41.50
C GLU A 422 -29.09 -31.05 -42.72
#